data_AF-A0A965LAJ7-F1
#
_entry.id   AF-A0A965LAJ7-F1
#
_cell.length_a   1.000
_cell.length_b   1.000
_cell.length_c   1.000
_cell.angle_alpha   90.00
_cell.angle_beta   90.00
_cell.angle_gamma   90.00
#
_symmetry.space_group_name_H-M   'P 1'
#
loop_
_entity.id
_entity.type
_entity.pdbx_description
1 polymer ?
#
loop_
_entity_poly.entity_id
_entity_poly.type
_entity_poly.pdbx_seq_one_letter_code
_entity_poly.pdbx_strand_id
1 'polypeptide(L)'
;SASIDLLKKSFARVKAPKRYLIEAFNHCVKESESIFKARGGVSEPACVSHNDFRLGNLMIDAKAVRLTAVLDWEFTSWGDPLADIGWLTAPCWRFGGQAAVAGFGAVDDLLAGYASVAADGSSVQRLHERASRELDFWQRYAHLRWAIIAAQQGERAISGDSEALELLLTGAMVASILEPTLGHYWGEIPKTTLQEPGPVESELDRLLAEAGLHLKGHLASGLSGAQRYSALMSANAIRLARGALRRPEKISMGVSSSETQNSDLAKQELAADLAVWNFRS
;
A
#
# COMPACT_ATOMS: atom_id res chain seq x y z
N SER A 1 11.14 -16.01 8.11
CA SER A 1 9.87 -16.65 8.55
C SER A 1 9.00 -16.90 7.32
N ALA A 2 7.98 -17.76 7.44
CA ALA A 2 7.07 -18.08 6.33
C ALA A 2 6.39 -16.84 5.71
N SER A 3 6.07 -15.82 6.51
CA SER A 3 5.52 -14.55 6.03
C SER A 3 6.48 -13.79 5.10
N ILE A 4 7.79 -13.81 5.39
CA ILE A 4 8.81 -13.21 4.53
C ILE A 4 8.98 -14.01 3.23
N ASP A 5 8.90 -15.33 3.29
CA ASP A 5 8.96 -16.17 2.08
C ASP A 5 7.74 -15.96 1.18
N LEU A 6 6.55 -15.76 1.76
CA LEU A 6 5.34 -15.37 1.04
C LEU A 6 5.52 -14.03 0.32
N LEU A 7 6.11 -13.04 1.00
CA LEU A 7 6.43 -11.74 0.42
C LEU A 7 7.41 -11.87 -0.75
N LYS A 8 8.51 -12.63 -0.59
CA LYS A 8 9.49 -12.91 -1.65
C LYS A 8 8.84 -13.55 -2.87
N LYS A 9 8.01 -14.58 -2.67
CA LYS A 9 7.25 -15.24 -3.75
C LYS A 9 6.29 -14.29 -4.45
N SER A 10 5.62 -13.42 -3.70
CA SER A 10 4.72 -12.43 -4.30
C SER A 10 5.51 -11.41 -5.12
N PHE A 11 6.58 -10.84 -4.57
CA PHE A 11 7.43 -9.87 -5.26
C PHE A 11 7.98 -10.42 -6.59
N ALA A 12 8.40 -11.69 -6.61
CA ALA A 12 8.91 -12.35 -7.82
C ALA A 12 7.88 -12.45 -8.97
N ARG A 13 6.58 -12.22 -8.71
CA ARG A 13 5.52 -12.19 -9.73
C ARG A 13 5.27 -10.81 -10.33
N VAL A 14 5.90 -9.76 -9.81
CA VAL A 14 5.85 -8.42 -10.42
C VAL A 14 6.73 -8.43 -11.67
N LYS A 15 6.14 -8.21 -12.85
CA LYS A 15 6.82 -8.32 -14.15
C LYS A 15 7.77 -7.16 -14.41
N ALA A 16 7.39 -5.95 -14.02
CA ALA A 16 8.13 -4.71 -14.27
C ALA A 16 8.19 -3.84 -13.00
N PRO A 17 8.88 -4.30 -11.94
CA PRO A 17 8.93 -3.56 -10.69
C PRO A 17 9.64 -2.21 -10.85
N LYS A 18 9.04 -1.16 -10.29
CA LYS A 18 9.64 0.16 -10.16
C LYS A 18 10.88 0.11 -9.29
N ARG A 19 11.87 0.98 -9.52
CA ARG A 19 13.14 0.97 -8.75
C ARG A 19 12.90 1.16 -7.26
N TYR A 20 12.02 2.09 -6.89
CA TYR A 20 11.67 2.33 -5.49
C TYR A 20 10.92 1.16 -4.84
N LEU A 21 10.19 0.35 -5.61
CA LEU A 21 9.55 -0.88 -5.11
C LEU A 21 10.59 -1.97 -4.84
N ILE A 22 11.62 -2.08 -5.69
CA ILE A 22 12.78 -2.96 -5.48
C ILE A 22 13.53 -2.55 -4.20
N GLU A 23 13.82 -1.26 -4.03
CA GLU A 23 14.49 -0.73 -2.84
C GLU A 23 13.68 -1.00 -1.57
N ALA A 24 12.37 -0.70 -1.57
CA ALA A 24 11.49 -0.99 -0.44
C ALA A 24 11.49 -2.48 -0.07
N PHE A 25 11.47 -3.36 -1.07
CA PHE A 25 11.57 -4.81 -0.87
C PHE A 25 12.90 -5.22 -0.23
N ASN A 26 14.02 -4.75 -0.77
CA ASN A 26 15.35 -5.05 -0.25
C ASN A 26 15.53 -4.58 1.19
N HIS A 27 15.09 -3.36 1.50
CA HIS A 27 15.12 -2.81 2.86
C HIS A 27 14.27 -3.63 3.83
N CYS A 28 13.05 -3.98 3.45
CA CYS A 28 12.16 -4.78 4.29
C CYS A 28 12.73 -6.18 4.56
N VAL A 29 13.30 -6.85 3.55
CA VAL A 29 13.97 -8.15 3.74
C VAL A 29 15.16 -8.01 4.69
N LYS A 30 16.02 -7.00 4.50
CA LYS A 30 17.18 -6.74 5.36
C LYS A 30 16.79 -6.40 6.80
N GLU A 31 15.72 -5.64 7.00
CA GLU A 31 15.17 -5.34 8.32
C GLU A 31 14.65 -6.62 8.99
N SER A 32 13.93 -7.48 8.24
CA SER A 32 13.44 -8.76 8.75
C SER A 32 14.57 -9.68 9.23
N GLU A 33 15.71 -9.69 8.52
CA GLU A 33 16.89 -10.44 8.90
C GLU A 33 17.56 -9.87 10.15
N SER A 34 17.59 -8.54 10.28
CA SER A 34 18.08 -7.86 11.48
C SER A 34 17.23 -8.20 12.70
N ILE A 35 15.90 -8.18 12.57
CA ILE A 35 14.96 -8.59 13.62
C ILE A 35 15.17 -10.06 13.99
N PHE A 36 15.32 -10.94 13.00
CA PHE A 36 15.59 -12.36 13.25
C PHE A 36 16.90 -12.59 14.02
N LYS A 37 17.97 -11.86 13.67
CA LYS A 37 19.24 -11.90 14.41
C LYS A 37 19.09 -11.35 15.83
N ALA A 38 18.33 -10.27 16.02
CA ALA A 38 18.06 -9.69 17.34
C ALA A 38 17.29 -10.66 18.27
N ARG A 39 16.53 -11.60 17.70
CA ARG A 39 15.90 -12.72 18.43
C ARG A 39 16.85 -13.90 18.71
N GLY A 40 18.15 -13.74 18.50
CA GLY A 40 19.12 -14.83 18.65
C GLY A 40 19.01 -15.92 17.58
N GLY A 41 18.39 -15.62 16.43
CA GLY A 41 18.19 -16.59 15.35
C GLY A 41 17.09 -17.62 15.63
N VAL A 42 16.21 -17.36 16.60
CA VAL A 42 15.06 -18.22 16.90
C VAL A 42 13.83 -17.69 16.15
N SER A 43 13.17 -18.57 15.39
CA SER A 43 11.86 -18.27 14.82
C SER A 43 10.78 -18.55 15.85
N GLU A 44 9.79 -17.66 15.93
CA GLU A 44 8.60 -17.91 16.73
C GLU A 44 7.74 -19.02 16.11
N PRO A 45 6.96 -19.76 16.92
CA PRO A 45 6.00 -20.72 16.40
C PRO A 45 5.06 -20.04 15.40
N ALA A 46 4.92 -20.64 14.22
CA ALA A 46 3.98 -20.15 13.22
C ALA A 46 2.53 -20.40 13.67
N CYS A 47 1.64 -19.46 13.36
CA CYS A 47 0.20 -19.65 13.49
C CYS A 47 -0.46 -19.65 12.12
N VAL A 48 -1.74 -20.03 12.06
CA VAL A 48 -2.55 -19.79 10.87
C VAL A 48 -2.72 -18.28 10.75
N SER A 49 -2.24 -17.71 9.65
CA SER A 49 -2.43 -16.32 9.28
C SER A 49 -3.45 -16.23 8.15
N HIS A 50 -4.45 -15.38 8.33
CA HIS A 50 -5.46 -15.07 7.33
C HIS A 50 -4.85 -14.36 6.12
N ASN A 51 -3.82 -13.54 6.34
CA ASN A 51 -3.06 -12.81 5.33
C ASN A 51 -3.82 -11.70 4.57
N ASP A 52 -5.12 -11.58 4.81
CA ASP A 52 -5.95 -10.41 4.48
C ASP A 52 -6.89 -10.03 5.65
N PHE A 53 -6.37 -10.01 6.88
CA PHE A 53 -7.18 -9.78 8.09
C PHE A 53 -7.49 -8.28 8.28
N ARG A 54 -8.61 -7.82 7.70
CA ARG A 54 -9.05 -6.41 7.73
C ARG A 54 -10.57 -6.30 7.86
N LEU A 55 -11.06 -5.12 8.24
CA LEU A 55 -12.51 -4.87 8.45
C LEU A 55 -13.41 -5.31 7.31
N GLY A 56 -12.97 -5.15 6.06
CA GLY A 56 -13.76 -5.55 4.89
C GLY A 56 -14.06 -7.06 4.82
N ASN A 57 -13.33 -7.88 5.57
CA ASN A 57 -13.47 -9.33 5.60
C ASN A 57 -14.09 -9.83 6.92
N LEU A 58 -14.64 -8.94 7.75
CA LEU A 58 -15.29 -9.29 9.01
C LEU A 58 -16.80 -9.07 8.90
N MET A 59 -17.59 -10.09 9.25
CA MET A 59 -19.05 -9.94 9.39
C MET A 59 -19.40 -9.63 10.85
N ILE A 60 -20.08 -8.51 11.07
CA ILE A 60 -20.50 -8.04 12.39
C ILE A 60 -22.02 -8.02 12.46
N ASP A 61 -22.59 -8.67 13.47
CA ASP A 61 -23.95 -8.41 13.90
C ASP A 61 -23.96 -7.14 14.75
N ALA A 62 -24.40 -6.04 14.15
CA ALA A 62 -24.45 -4.73 14.81
C ALA A 62 -25.43 -4.69 15.99
N LYS A 63 -26.50 -5.50 15.98
CA LYS A 63 -27.48 -5.53 17.07
C LYS A 63 -26.92 -6.29 18.27
N ALA A 64 -26.24 -7.40 18.02
CA ALA A 64 -25.63 -8.22 19.06
C ALA A 64 -24.21 -7.77 19.45
N VAL A 65 -23.63 -6.80 18.74
CA VAL A 65 -22.25 -6.31 18.89
C VAL A 65 -21.25 -7.48 18.88
N ARG A 66 -21.36 -8.34 17.86
CA ARG A 66 -20.63 -9.60 17.80
C ARG A 66 -20.08 -9.89 16.41
N LEU A 67 -18.83 -10.36 16.34
CA LEU A 67 -18.24 -10.96 15.14
C LEU A 67 -18.92 -12.30 14.85
N THR A 68 -19.51 -12.45 13.65
CA THR A 68 -20.20 -13.66 13.24
C THR A 68 -19.40 -14.52 12.27
N ALA A 69 -18.52 -13.91 11.46
CA ALA A 69 -17.66 -14.64 10.54
C ALA A 69 -16.41 -13.83 10.17
N VAL A 70 -15.35 -14.57 9.83
CA VAL A 70 -14.17 -14.08 9.10
C VAL A 70 -14.27 -14.67 7.70
N LEU A 71 -14.26 -13.82 6.69
CA LEU A 71 -14.43 -14.15 5.28
C LEU A 71 -13.09 -14.15 4.54
N ASP A 72 -13.07 -14.73 3.34
CA ASP A 72 -11.99 -14.57 2.37
C ASP A 72 -10.63 -15.19 2.76
N TRP A 73 -10.66 -16.49 3.07
CA TRP A 73 -9.49 -17.28 3.49
C TRP A 73 -8.56 -17.70 2.33
N GLU A 74 -8.67 -17.10 1.13
CA GLU A 74 -7.93 -17.56 -0.06
C GLU A 74 -6.41 -17.38 0.02
N PHE A 75 -5.94 -16.46 0.89
CA PHE A 75 -4.51 -16.20 1.11
C PHE A 75 -3.93 -16.89 2.35
N THR A 76 -4.70 -17.75 3.00
CA THR A 76 -4.33 -18.36 4.28
C THR A 76 -3.02 -19.13 4.19
N SER A 77 -2.12 -18.90 5.15
CA SER A 77 -0.88 -19.66 5.26
C SER A 77 -0.40 -19.73 6.70
N TRP A 78 0.59 -20.59 6.96
CA TRP A 78 1.36 -20.50 8.19
C TRP A 78 2.24 -19.24 8.15
N GLY A 79 2.29 -18.50 9.26
CA GLY A 79 2.97 -17.22 9.32
C GLY A 79 3.28 -16.75 10.74
N ASP A 80 3.96 -15.61 10.84
CA ASP A 80 4.13 -14.90 12.10
C ASP A 80 2.80 -14.20 12.48
N PRO A 81 2.29 -14.33 13.73
CA PRO A 81 1.04 -13.71 14.14
C PRO A 81 1.04 -12.18 13.98
N LEU A 82 2.20 -11.53 14.11
CA LEU A 82 2.30 -10.09 13.92
C LEU A 82 2.09 -9.67 12.45
N ALA A 83 2.14 -10.59 11.48
CA ALA A 83 1.83 -10.26 10.08
C ALA A 83 0.37 -9.82 9.91
N ASP A 84 -0.59 -10.53 10.53
CA ASP A 84 -2.02 -10.16 10.48
C ASP A 84 -2.33 -8.96 11.37
N ILE A 85 -1.68 -8.85 12.55
CA ILE A 85 -1.85 -7.68 13.42
C ILE A 85 -1.28 -6.42 12.74
N GLY A 86 -0.11 -6.54 12.11
CA GLY A 86 0.49 -5.48 11.30
C GLY A 86 -0.39 -5.10 10.10
N TRP A 87 -0.99 -6.08 9.42
CA TRP A 87 -1.97 -5.83 8.36
C TRP A 87 -3.18 -5.06 8.88
N LEU A 88 -3.86 -5.54 9.92
CA LEU A 88 -5.05 -4.88 10.48
C LEU A 88 -4.77 -3.46 10.99
N THR A 89 -3.55 -3.20 11.48
CA THR A 89 -3.18 -1.92 12.11
C THR A 89 -2.45 -0.95 11.17
N ALA A 90 -2.08 -1.39 9.96
CA ALA A 90 -1.36 -0.55 9.02
C ALA A 90 -2.24 0.63 8.56
N PRO A 91 -1.67 1.86 8.48
CA PRO A 91 -2.36 3.05 7.99
C PRO A 91 -3.21 2.87 6.73
N CYS A 92 -2.77 2.08 5.75
CA CYS A 92 -3.53 1.79 4.52
C CYS A 92 -4.89 1.10 4.76
N TRP A 93 -5.11 0.53 5.94
CA TRP A 93 -6.35 -0.18 6.32
C TRP A 93 -7.17 0.54 7.41
N ARG A 94 -6.85 1.80 7.72
CA ARG A 94 -7.57 2.59 8.73
C ARG A 94 -8.78 3.36 8.17
N PHE A 95 -8.95 3.41 6.85
CA PHE A 95 -10.09 4.04 6.18
C PHE A 95 -10.45 5.46 6.67
N GLY A 96 -9.43 6.27 6.97
CA GLY A 96 -9.59 7.64 7.47
C GLY A 96 -9.76 7.78 8.98
N GLY A 97 -9.85 6.66 9.71
CA GLY A 97 -9.81 6.65 11.17
C GLY A 97 -8.42 6.93 11.72
N GLN A 98 -8.36 7.48 12.94
CA GLN A 98 -7.10 7.88 13.57
C GLN A 98 -6.50 6.81 14.47
N ALA A 99 -7.32 5.90 15.01
CA ALA A 99 -6.84 4.88 15.92
C ALA A 99 -6.12 3.74 15.18
N ALA A 100 -5.25 3.02 15.88
CA ALA A 100 -4.32 2.10 15.27
C ALA A 100 -5.00 0.88 14.63
N VAL A 101 -5.96 0.27 15.32
CA VAL A 101 -6.65 -0.94 14.87
C VAL A 101 -7.78 -0.53 13.94
N ALA A 102 -7.56 -0.72 12.64
CA ALA A 102 -8.49 -0.42 11.56
C ALA A 102 -9.18 0.95 11.64
N GLY A 103 -8.51 1.94 12.24
CA GLY A 103 -8.99 3.32 12.34
C GLY A 103 -9.81 3.65 13.58
N PHE A 104 -10.22 2.67 14.40
CA PHE A 104 -11.13 2.90 15.53
C PHE A 104 -10.71 2.30 16.89
N GLY A 105 -9.78 1.34 16.94
CA GLY A 105 -9.37 0.68 18.19
C GLY A 105 -7.91 0.91 18.58
N ALA A 106 -7.58 0.68 19.86
CA ALA A 106 -6.21 0.66 20.36
C ALA A 106 -5.58 -0.74 20.22
N VAL A 107 -4.25 -0.79 20.05
CA VAL A 107 -3.51 -2.07 19.95
C VAL A 107 -3.62 -2.86 21.25
N ASP A 108 -3.56 -2.19 22.41
CA ASP A 108 -3.65 -2.86 23.71
C ASP A 108 -5.00 -3.55 23.91
N ASP A 109 -6.10 -2.93 23.45
CA ASP A 109 -7.43 -3.55 23.50
C ASP A 109 -7.51 -4.80 22.62
N LEU A 110 -6.92 -4.74 21.41
CA LEU A 110 -6.85 -5.89 20.50
C LEU A 110 -6.05 -7.04 21.13
N LEU A 111 -4.90 -6.73 21.73
CA LEU A 111 -4.05 -7.73 22.37
C LEU A 111 -4.68 -8.28 23.65
N ALA A 112 -5.40 -7.47 24.43
CA ALA A 112 -6.18 -7.92 25.58
C ALA A 112 -7.32 -8.85 25.17
N GLY A 113 -8.03 -8.52 24.07
CA GLY A 113 -9.03 -9.41 23.48
C GLY A 113 -8.43 -10.75 23.05
N TYR A 114 -7.30 -10.73 22.35
CA TYR A 114 -6.56 -11.94 21.97
C TYR A 114 -6.15 -12.78 23.20
N ALA A 115 -5.63 -12.12 24.24
CA ALA A 115 -5.22 -12.75 25.49
C ALA A 115 -6.39 -13.45 26.21
N SER A 116 -7.58 -12.86 26.17
CA SER A 116 -8.77 -13.36 26.89
C SER A 116 -9.27 -14.73 26.42
N VAL A 117 -8.90 -15.14 25.20
CA VAL A 117 -9.33 -16.42 24.59
C VAL A 117 -8.17 -17.38 24.32
N ALA A 118 -6.93 -16.95 24.52
CA ALA A 118 -5.75 -17.77 24.26
C ALA A 118 -5.55 -18.83 25.35
N ALA A 119 -5.25 -20.06 24.93
CA ALA A 119 -5.03 -21.17 25.86
C ALA A 119 -3.65 -21.13 26.56
N ASP A 120 -2.65 -20.48 25.94
CA ASP A 120 -1.27 -20.39 26.45
C ASP A 120 -0.88 -18.95 26.78
N GLY A 121 -0.85 -18.62 28.07
CA GLY A 121 -0.46 -17.29 28.56
C GLY A 121 0.99 -16.91 28.22
N SER A 122 1.89 -17.87 28.07
CA SER A 122 3.29 -17.58 27.71
C SER A 122 3.41 -17.08 26.26
N SER A 123 2.62 -17.65 25.34
CA SER A 123 2.54 -17.19 23.94
C SER A 123 1.94 -15.79 23.84
N VAL A 124 0.93 -15.48 24.65
CA VAL A 124 0.34 -14.13 24.73
C VAL A 124 1.36 -13.12 25.21
N GLN A 125 2.08 -13.41 26.29
CA GLN A 125 3.10 -12.51 26.82
C GLN A 125 4.19 -12.23 25.77
N ARG A 126 4.70 -13.28 25.10
CA ARG A 126 5.69 -13.12 24.02
C ARG A 126 5.14 -12.28 22.87
N LEU A 127 3.89 -12.49 22.45
CA LEU A 127 3.26 -11.70 21.39
C LEU A 127 3.18 -10.21 21.79
N HIS A 128 2.77 -9.92 23.01
CA HIS A 128 2.66 -8.56 23.52
C HIS A 128 4.03 -7.86 23.56
N GLU A 129 5.06 -8.53 24.10
CA GLU A 129 6.43 -8.01 24.12
C GLU A 129 7.02 -7.83 22.71
N ARG A 130 6.65 -8.69 21.75
CA ARG A 130 7.07 -8.54 20.36
C ARG A 130 6.33 -7.40 19.67
N ALA A 131 5.03 -7.23 19.92
CA ALA A 131 4.24 -6.15 19.34
C ALA A 131 4.85 -4.77 19.66
N SER A 132 5.29 -4.55 20.90
CA SER A 132 5.91 -3.28 21.30
C SER A 132 7.25 -2.98 20.60
N ARG A 133 7.95 -3.99 20.07
CA ARG A 133 9.25 -3.83 19.40
C ARG A 133 9.20 -3.94 17.88
N GLU A 134 8.22 -4.68 17.37
CA GLU A 134 8.23 -5.16 15.98
C GLU A 134 6.99 -4.77 15.19
N LEU A 135 5.93 -4.26 15.82
CA LEU A 135 4.68 -3.96 15.11
C LEU A 135 4.89 -2.95 13.98
N ASP A 136 5.74 -1.95 14.19
CA ASP A 136 6.08 -0.95 13.16
C ASP A 136 6.71 -1.61 11.92
N PHE A 137 7.56 -2.63 12.11
CA PHE A 137 8.09 -3.42 11.01
C PHE A 137 6.98 -4.18 10.28
N TRP A 138 6.07 -4.81 11.02
CA TRP A 138 4.96 -5.55 10.42
C TRP A 138 3.94 -4.65 9.70
N GLN A 139 3.78 -3.39 10.12
CA GLN A 139 3.02 -2.38 9.39
C GLN A 139 3.74 -1.93 8.12
N ARG A 140 5.07 -1.79 8.12
CA ARG A 140 5.85 -1.56 6.89
C ARG A 140 5.78 -2.75 5.93
N TYR A 141 5.86 -3.97 6.45
CA TYR A 141 5.64 -5.20 5.71
C TYR A 141 4.26 -5.21 5.05
N ALA A 142 3.20 -4.80 5.78
CA ALA A 142 1.85 -4.70 5.24
C ALA A 142 1.76 -3.69 4.09
N HIS A 143 2.34 -2.49 4.23
CA HIS A 143 2.40 -1.51 3.15
C HIS A 143 3.14 -2.05 1.92
N LEU A 144 4.32 -2.66 2.11
CA LEU A 144 5.08 -3.24 1.00
C LEU A 144 4.29 -4.35 0.32
N ARG A 145 3.65 -5.25 1.08
CA ARG A 145 2.82 -6.31 0.54
C ARG A 145 1.65 -5.73 -0.27
N TRP A 146 0.99 -4.69 0.24
CA TRP A 146 -0.07 -4.00 -0.49
C TRP A 146 0.45 -3.33 -1.77
N ALA A 147 1.61 -2.69 -1.73
CA ALA A 147 2.25 -2.10 -2.92
C ALA A 147 2.59 -3.15 -3.99
N ILE A 148 3.07 -4.33 -3.59
CA ILE A 148 3.32 -5.46 -4.48
C ILE A 148 2.02 -5.94 -5.13
N ILE A 149 0.96 -6.12 -4.33
CA ILE A 149 -0.36 -6.50 -4.85
C ILE A 149 -0.85 -5.43 -5.83
N ALA A 150 -0.77 -4.15 -5.48
CA ALA A 150 -1.19 -3.06 -6.33
C ALA A 150 -0.44 -3.03 -7.67
N ALA A 151 0.88 -3.25 -7.67
CA ALA A 151 1.67 -3.37 -8.89
C ALA A 151 1.17 -4.54 -9.77
N GLN A 152 0.92 -5.71 -9.18
CA GLN A 152 0.37 -6.87 -9.89
C GLN A 152 -1.05 -6.65 -10.42
N GLN A 153 -1.88 -5.85 -9.73
CA GLN A 153 -3.20 -5.44 -10.23
C GLN A 153 -3.04 -4.52 -11.44
N GLY A 154 -2.13 -3.55 -11.40
CA GLY A 154 -1.83 -2.72 -12.58
C GLY A 154 -1.37 -3.55 -13.79
N GLU A 155 -0.49 -4.52 -13.58
CA GLU A 155 0.06 -5.38 -14.65
C GLU A 155 -0.92 -6.39 -15.25
N ARG A 156 -2.04 -6.67 -14.57
CA ARG A 156 -3.09 -7.58 -15.08
C ARG A 156 -4.19 -6.86 -15.85
N ALA A 157 -4.20 -5.53 -15.85
CA ALA A 157 -5.22 -4.77 -16.56
C ALA A 157 -5.17 -5.10 -18.06
N ILE A 158 -6.30 -5.54 -18.60
CA ILE A 158 -6.47 -5.83 -20.03
C ILE A 158 -7.30 -4.72 -20.64
N SER A 159 -6.75 -4.02 -21.63
CA SER A 159 -7.45 -2.92 -22.30
C SER A 159 -8.79 -3.38 -22.87
N GLY A 160 -9.87 -2.71 -22.47
CA GLY A 160 -11.24 -3.01 -22.90
C GLY A 160 -12.06 -3.81 -21.88
N ASP A 161 -11.43 -4.40 -20.86
CA ASP A 161 -12.15 -5.06 -19.77
C ASP A 161 -12.80 -4.04 -18.84
N SER A 162 -13.94 -4.41 -18.26
CA SER A 162 -14.74 -3.55 -17.37
C SER A 162 -13.99 -3.07 -16.13
N GLU A 163 -13.00 -3.84 -15.67
CA GLU A 163 -12.22 -3.54 -14.46
C GLU A 163 -10.89 -2.84 -14.78
N ALA A 164 -10.53 -2.69 -16.06
CA ALA A 164 -9.21 -2.23 -16.47
C ALA A 164 -8.84 -0.88 -15.85
N LEU A 165 -9.80 0.05 -15.78
CA LEU A 165 -9.59 1.36 -15.18
C LEU A 165 -9.25 1.27 -13.69
N GLU A 166 -9.95 0.43 -12.94
CA GLU A 166 -9.73 0.26 -11.50
C GLU A 166 -8.37 -0.38 -11.21
N LEU A 167 -8.01 -1.37 -12.02
CA LEU A 167 -6.72 -2.06 -11.95
C LEU A 167 -5.55 -1.12 -12.25
N LEU A 168 -5.66 -0.31 -13.31
CA LEU A 168 -4.65 0.69 -13.66
C LEU A 168 -4.51 1.77 -12.58
N LEU A 169 -5.63 2.26 -12.04
CA LEU A 169 -5.63 3.22 -10.95
C LEU A 169 -5.01 2.64 -9.68
N THR A 170 -5.28 1.37 -9.39
CA THR A 170 -4.64 0.64 -8.28
C THR A 170 -3.13 0.57 -8.46
N GLY A 171 -2.65 0.21 -9.66
CA GLY A 171 -1.23 0.21 -9.99
C GLY A 171 -0.57 1.59 -9.91
N ALA A 172 -1.31 2.67 -10.16
CA ALA A 172 -0.79 4.03 -10.03
C ALA A 172 -0.58 4.47 -8.56
N MET A 173 -1.17 3.76 -7.58
CA MET A 173 -1.05 4.11 -6.16
C MET A 173 0.27 3.67 -5.52
N VAL A 174 1.06 2.80 -6.18
CA VAL A 174 2.22 2.12 -5.58
C VAL A 174 3.18 3.10 -4.89
N ALA A 175 3.49 4.24 -5.51
CA ALA A 175 4.33 5.28 -4.91
C ALA A 175 3.74 5.82 -3.60
N SER A 176 2.45 6.15 -3.58
CA SER A 176 1.77 6.67 -2.39
C SER A 176 1.67 5.64 -1.26
N ILE A 177 1.52 4.36 -1.60
CA ILE A 177 1.49 3.27 -0.62
C ILE A 177 2.87 3.11 0.03
N LEU A 178 3.95 3.28 -0.73
CA LEU A 178 5.32 3.11 -0.26
C LEU A 178 5.93 4.36 0.37
N GLU A 179 5.35 5.54 0.18
CA GLU A 179 5.88 6.81 0.72
C GLU A 179 6.21 6.71 2.23
N PRO A 180 5.33 6.22 3.12
CA PRO A 180 5.67 6.11 4.54
C PRO A 180 6.82 5.12 4.81
N THR A 181 6.83 3.99 4.10
CA THR A 181 7.83 2.94 4.25
C THR A 181 9.21 3.40 3.77
N LEU A 182 9.28 4.06 2.62
CA LEU A 182 10.51 4.58 2.07
C LEU A 182 11.01 5.82 2.83
N GLY A 183 10.10 6.64 3.38
CA GLY A 183 10.46 7.72 4.30
C GLY A 183 11.15 7.19 5.56
N HIS A 184 10.71 6.04 6.08
CA HIS A 184 11.41 5.39 7.18
C HIS A 184 12.84 4.95 6.79
N TYR A 185 13.02 4.32 5.62
CA TYR A 185 14.33 3.78 5.22
C TYR A 185 15.32 4.81 4.69
N TRP A 186 14.84 5.83 4.00
CA TRP A 186 15.68 6.88 3.39
C TRP A 186 15.74 8.15 4.23
N GLY A 187 14.87 8.30 5.24
CA GLY A 187 14.67 9.54 5.96
C GLY A 187 13.81 10.50 5.14
N GLU A 188 14.46 11.39 4.40
CA GLU A 188 13.74 12.40 3.60
C GLU A 188 13.45 11.89 2.18
N ILE A 189 12.18 11.99 1.77
CA ILE A 189 11.78 11.70 0.39
C ILE A 189 11.97 12.96 -0.44
N PRO A 190 12.78 12.91 -1.52
CA PRO A 190 12.91 14.06 -2.40
C PRO A 190 11.58 14.42 -3.04
N LYS A 191 11.38 15.72 -3.23
CA LYS A 191 10.20 16.27 -3.88
C LYS A 191 10.51 16.53 -5.34
N THR A 192 9.48 16.40 -6.18
CA THR A 192 9.54 16.81 -7.59
C THR A 192 8.40 17.77 -7.86
N THR A 193 8.72 18.85 -8.56
CA THR A 193 7.73 19.80 -9.08
C THR A 193 7.39 19.41 -10.51
N LEU A 194 6.10 19.28 -10.80
CA LEU A 194 5.63 19.08 -12.17
C LEU A 194 5.87 20.34 -12.98
N GLN A 195 6.12 20.19 -14.28
CA GLN A 195 6.22 21.33 -15.19
C GLN A 195 4.92 22.14 -15.18
N GLU A 196 5.05 23.46 -15.12
CA GLU A 196 3.92 24.34 -15.35
C GLU A 196 3.38 24.15 -16.77
N PRO A 197 2.07 24.32 -17.01
CA PRO A 197 1.53 24.33 -18.36
C PRO A 197 2.31 25.31 -19.24
N GLY A 198 2.78 24.85 -20.40
CA GLY A 198 3.49 25.69 -21.35
C GLY A 198 2.65 26.87 -21.84
N PRO A 199 3.26 28.00 -22.22
CA PRO A 199 2.57 29.28 -22.42
C PRO A 199 1.94 29.40 -23.82
N VAL A 200 0.98 28.52 -24.15
CA VAL A 200 -0.06 28.71 -25.19
C VAL A 200 -1.39 28.01 -24.85
N GLU A 201 -1.54 27.37 -23.67
CA GLU A 201 -2.59 26.37 -23.37
C GLU A 201 -2.36 25.06 -24.15
N SER A 202 -1.84 24.03 -23.49
CA SER A 202 -1.99 22.67 -24.04
C SER A 202 -3.49 22.39 -24.12
N GLU A 203 -4.09 22.55 -25.30
CA GLU A 203 -5.51 22.28 -25.56
C GLU A 203 -5.90 20.89 -25.03
N LEU A 204 -4.97 19.93 -25.10
CA LEU A 204 -5.12 18.61 -24.50
C LEU A 204 -5.27 18.67 -22.97
N ASP A 205 -4.36 19.34 -22.25
CA ASP A 205 -4.46 19.45 -20.78
C ASP A 205 -5.69 20.25 -20.36
N ARG A 206 -6.08 21.28 -21.13
CA ARG A 206 -7.30 22.06 -20.90
C ARG A 206 -8.55 21.20 -21.08
N LEU A 207 -8.65 20.46 -22.18
CA LEU A 207 -9.77 19.56 -22.44
C LEU A 207 -9.90 18.48 -21.37
N LEU A 208 -8.76 17.88 -20.96
CA LEU A 208 -8.72 16.93 -19.85
C LEU A 208 -9.17 17.60 -18.54
N ALA A 209 -8.76 18.83 -18.27
CA ALA A 209 -9.19 19.57 -17.08
C ALA A 209 -10.73 19.71 -17.03
N GLU A 210 -11.31 20.24 -18.10
CA GLU A 210 -12.76 20.46 -18.21
C GLU A 210 -13.54 19.15 -18.14
N ALA A 211 -13.06 18.10 -18.80
CA ALA A 211 -13.69 16.78 -18.73
C ALA A 211 -13.70 16.22 -17.30
N GLY A 212 -12.58 16.33 -16.57
CA GLY A 212 -12.48 15.91 -15.17
C GLY A 212 -13.39 16.70 -14.24
N LEU A 213 -13.46 18.03 -14.43
CA LEU A 213 -14.37 18.91 -13.69
C LEU A 213 -15.84 18.59 -13.98
N HIS A 214 -16.20 18.35 -15.24
CA HIS A 214 -17.55 17.98 -15.63
C HIS A 214 -17.97 16.63 -15.01
N LEU A 215 -17.10 15.61 -15.08
CA LEU A 215 -17.34 14.31 -14.46
C LEU A 215 -17.56 14.42 -12.95
N LYS A 216 -16.71 15.19 -12.25
CA LYS A 216 -16.77 15.29 -10.79
C LYS A 216 -17.87 16.23 -10.29
N GLY A 217 -17.99 17.41 -10.88
CA GLY A 217 -18.88 18.48 -10.42
C GLY A 217 -20.30 18.35 -10.93
N HIS A 218 -20.48 17.89 -12.17
CA HIS A 218 -21.80 17.82 -12.81
C HIS A 218 -22.37 16.40 -12.84
N LEU A 219 -21.63 15.42 -13.36
CA LEU A 219 -22.15 14.07 -13.50
C LEU A 219 -22.23 13.34 -12.16
N ALA A 220 -21.12 13.25 -11.43
CA ALA A 220 -21.08 12.53 -10.17
C ALA A 220 -22.01 13.13 -9.10
N SER A 221 -22.32 14.42 -9.16
CA SER A 221 -23.25 15.07 -8.20
C SER A 221 -24.70 14.63 -8.39
N GLY A 222 -25.11 14.29 -9.61
CA GLY A 222 -26.44 13.76 -9.93
C GLY A 222 -26.57 12.23 -9.90
N LEU A 223 -25.45 11.50 -9.80
CA LEU A 223 -25.42 10.03 -9.80
C LEU A 223 -25.36 9.44 -8.38
N SER A 224 -25.67 8.15 -8.26
CA SER A 224 -25.55 7.37 -7.01
C SER A 224 -24.90 6.01 -7.24
N GLY A 225 -24.51 5.34 -6.15
CA GLY A 225 -23.95 3.98 -6.17
C GLY A 225 -22.79 3.80 -7.15
N ALA A 226 -22.82 2.69 -7.90
CA ALA A 226 -21.78 2.30 -8.86
C ALA A 226 -21.54 3.35 -9.96
N GLN A 227 -22.59 4.04 -10.42
CA GLN A 227 -22.47 5.05 -11.46
C GLN A 227 -21.69 6.27 -10.98
N ARG A 228 -21.99 6.75 -9.76
CA ARG A 228 -21.23 7.84 -9.13
C ARG A 228 -19.76 7.46 -8.95
N TYR A 229 -19.52 6.24 -8.46
CA TYR A 229 -18.17 5.72 -8.27
C TYR A 229 -17.39 5.69 -9.59
N SER A 230 -17.98 5.14 -10.66
CA SER A 230 -17.36 5.10 -12.00
C SER A 230 -17.03 6.49 -12.53
N ALA A 231 -17.92 7.48 -12.35
CA ALA A 231 -17.65 8.87 -12.74
C ALA A 231 -16.47 9.48 -11.96
N LEU A 232 -16.39 9.23 -10.65
CA LEU A 232 -15.28 9.71 -9.81
C LEU A 232 -13.95 9.03 -10.16
N MET A 233 -13.97 7.73 -10.44
CA MET A 233 -12.80 6.97 -10.90
C MET A 233 -12.28 7.51 -12.24
N SER A 234 -13.19 7.79 -13.17
CA SER A 234 -12.85 8.38 -14.47
C SER A 234 -12.22 9.78 -14.31
N ALA A 235 -12.80 10.63 -13.45
CA ALA A 235 -12.23 11.93 -13.12
C ALA A 235 -10.83 11.82 -12.48
N ASN A 236 -10.63 10.81 -11.62
CA ASN A 236 -9.32 10.57 -11.00
C ASN A 236 -8.26 10.11 -12.01
N ALA A 237 -8.64 9.25 -12.97
CA ALA A 237 -7.74 8.83 -14.04
C ALA A 237 -7.31 10.00 -14.94
N ILE A 238 -8.26 10.88 -15.29
CA ILE A 238 -7.97 12.12 -16.02
C ILE A 238 -6.99 13.00 -15.24
N ARG A 239 -7.20 13.19 -13.93
CA ARG A 239 -6.30 13.94 -13.07
C ARG A 239 -4.88 13.37 -13.09
N LEU A 240 -4.72 12.05 -12.98
CA LEU A 240 -3.41 11.41 -13.03
C LEU A 240 -2.77 11.53 -14.42
N ALA A 241 -3.54 11.39 -15.50
CA ALA A 241 -3.05 11.57 -16.86
C ALA A 241 -2.51 12.99 -17.08
N ARG A 242 -3.21 14.01 -16.59
CA ARG A 242 -2.76 15.41 -16.60
C ARG A 242 -1.44 15.60 -15.83
N GLY A 243 -1.34 15.03 -14.63
CA GLY A 243 -0.09 15.05 -13.87
C GLY A 243 1.06 14.39 -14.65
N ALA A 244 0.80 13.27 -15.31
CA ALA A 244 1.79 12.55 -16.12
C ALA A 244 2.27 13.35 -17.34
N LEU A 245 1.40 14.11 -18.00
CA LEU A 245 1.76 15.02 -19.11
C LEU A 245 2.74 16.12 -18.67
N ARG A 246 2.78 16.45 -17.38
CA ARG A 246 3.62 17.50 -16.80
C ARG A 246 4.89 16.95 -16.15
N ARG A 247 5.20 15.67 -16.34
CA ARG A 247 6.46 15.11 -15.83
C ARG A 247 7.64 15.79 -16.53
N PRO A 248 8.70 16.15 -15.80
CA PRO A 248 9.95 16.56 -16.43
C PRO A 248 10.40 15.51 -17.44
N GLU A 249 10.80 15.94 -18.65
CA GLU A 249 11.38 15.03 -19.64
C GLU A 249 12.54 14.25 -19.00
N LYS A 250 12.64 12.95 -19.32
CA LYS A 250 13.63 12.03 -18.73
C LYS A 250 15.00 12.71 -18.67
N ILE A 251 15.58 12.77 -17.47
CA ILE A 251 17.00 13.06 -17.35
C ILE A 251 17.72 11.93 -18.09
N SER A 252 18.25 12.25 -19.28
CA SER A 252 19.15 11.38 -20.02
C SER A 252 20.38 11.16 -19.15
N MET A 253 20.45 10.05 -18.42
CA MET A 253 21.61 9.70 -17.62
C MET A 253 22.24 8.43 -18.16
N GLY A 254 23.53 8.55 -18.50
CA GLY A 254 24.35 7.49 -19.04
C GLY A 254 24.45 6.29 -18.11
N VAL A 255 24.74 5.14 -18.72
CA VAL A 255 24.93 3.85 -18.06
C VAL A 255 26.16 3.94 -17.15
N SER A 256 25.94 4.22 -15.88
CA SER A 256 26.95 4.09 -14.82
C SER A 256 26.33 3.24 -13.70
N SER A 257 27.05 2.20 -13.30
CA SER A 257 26.53 1.02 -12.59
C SER A 257 26.98 1.00 -11.12
N SER A 258 26.86 2.11 -10.40
CA SER A 258 27.13 2.14 -8.95
C SER A 258 25.83 2.00 -8.13
N GLU A 259 25.91 1.38 -6.96
CA GLU A 259 24.76 1.23 -6.04
C GLU A 259 24.17 2.60 -5.63
N THR A 260 25.02 3.60 -5.40
CA THR A 260 24.59 4.97 -5.06
C THR A 260 23.73 5.58 -6.17
N GLN A 261 24.13 5.44 -7.44
CA GLN A 261 23.34 5.92 -8.56
C GLN A 261 21.98 5.21 -8.68
N ASN A 262 21.92 3.91 -8.38
CA ASN A 262 20.65 3.17 -8.40
C ASN A 262 19.67 3.67 -7.33
N SER A 263 20.16 3.98 -6.12
CA SER A 263 19.34 4.55 -5.05
C SER A 263 18.84 5.96 -5.40
N ASP A 264 19.68 6.81 -5.97
CA ASP A 264 19.29 8.16 -6.40
C ASP A 264 18.24 8.12 -7.52
N LEU A 265 18.38 7.20 -8.48
CA LEU A 265 17.38 6.99 -9.53
C LEU A 265 16.05 6.48 -8.96
N ALA A 266 16.07 5.60 -7.96
CA ALA A 266 14.86 5.13 -7.28
C ALA A 266 14.13 6.28 -6.57
N LYS A 267 14.88 7.14 -5.89
CA LYS A 267 14.37 8.35 -5.22
C LYS A 267 13.74 9.33 -6.22
N GLN A 268 14.39 9.59 -7.35
CA GLN A 268 13.85 10.44 -8.41
C GLN A 268 12.58 9.85 -9.04
N GLU A 269 12.57 8.53 -9.29
CA GLU A 269 11.39 7.84 -9.82
C GLU A 269 10.21 7.89 -8.85
N LEU A 270 10.44 7.69 -7.54
CA LEU A 270 9.42 7.84 -6.51
C LEU A 270 8.86 9.26 -6.47
N ALA A 271 9.75 10.26 -6.44
CA ALA A 271 9.37 11.66 -6.36
C ALA A 271 8.49 12.08 -7.55
N ALA A 272 8.81 11.61 -8.76
CA ALA A 272 8.02 11.86 -9.96
C ALA A 272 6.64 11.16 -9.93
N ASP A 273 6.57 9.91 -9.46
CA ASP A 273 5.29 9.20 -9.32
C ASP A 273 4.41 9.82 -8.23
N LEU A 274 5.00 10.26 -7.10
CA LEU A 274 4.28 10.98 -6.03
C LEU A 274 3.76 12.34 -6.48
N ALA A 275 4.55 13.09 -7.27
CA ALA A 275 4.11 14.38 -7.81
C ALA A 275 2.86 14.23 -8.68
N VAL A 276 2.80 13.17 -9.50
CA VAL A 276 1.60 12.84 -10.29
C VAL A 276 0.45 12.39 -9.40
N TRP A 277 0.71 11.52 -8.42
CA TRP A 277 -0.31 11.04 -7.50
C TRP A 277 -0.98 12.18 -6.72
N ASN A 278 -0.18 13.12 -6.21
CA ASN A 278 -0.61 14.27 -5.43
C ASN A 278 -1.06 15.46 -6.27
N PHE A 279 -1.05 15.35 -7.60
CA PHE A 279 -1.46 16.42 -8.49
C PHE A 279 -2.90 16.86 -8.20
N ARG A 280 -3.07 18.10 -7.76
CA ARG A 280 -4.38 18.74 -7.56
C ARG A 280 -4.45 19.94 -8.49
N SER A 281 -5.13 19.74 -9.62
CA SER A 281 -5.54 20.80 -10.54
C SER A 281 -6.98 21.19 -10.30
#